data_AF-I6QMG7-F1
#
_entry.id   AF-I6QMG7-F1
#
_cell.length_a   1.000
_cell.length_b   1.000
_cell.length_c   1.000
_cell.angle_alpha   90.00
_cell.angle_beta   90.00
_cell.angle_gamma   90.00
#
_symmetry.space_group_name_H-M   'P 1'
#
loop_
_entity.id
_entity.type
_entity.pdbx_description
1 polymer ?
#
loop_
_entity_poly.entity_id
_entity_poly.type
_entity_poly.pdbx_seq_one_letter_code
_entity_poly.pdbx_strand_id
1 'polypeptide(L)' 'AEHELNASTFAARCVCSTLSDLHSSITAAIGTLEGPLHGGANERALALLLSVGSVERADSWAHQMLAKKEKVMGFGHPV' A
#
# COMPACT_ATOMS: atom_id res chain seq x y z
N ALA A 1 2.74 11.02 11.28
CA ALA A 1 1.76 9.91 11.25
C ALA A 1 0.45 10.34 10.58
N GLU A 2 0.45 11.39 9.76
CA GLU A 2 -0.72 11.93 9.08
C GLU A 2 -0.32 12.21 7.63
N HIS A 3 -1.22 11.91 6.69
CA HIS A 3 -0.99 12.01 5.26
C HIS A 3 -2.29 12.35 4.49
N GLU A 4 -2.97 13.40 4.96
CA GLU A 4 -4.15 14.04 4.40
C GLU A 4 -5.28 13.05 4.02
N LEU A 5 -5.79 13.11 2.78
CA LEU A 5 -6.95 12.32 2.32
C LEU A 5 -6.52 11.05 1.58
N ASN A 6 -5.64 10.27 2.20
CA ASN A 6 -5.40 8.90 1.75
C ASN A 6 -6.65 8.02 1.91
N ALA A 7 -6.68 6.87 1.22
CA ALA A 7 -7.86 6.03 1.10
C ALA A 7 -8.50 5.63 2.44
N SER A 8 -7.72 5.24 3.44
CA SER A 8 -8.24 4.86 4.77
C SER A 8 -8.81 6.05 5.54
N THR A 9 -8.18 7.23 5.44
CA THR A 9 -8.72 8.46 6.03
C THR A 9 -10.05 8.84 5.38
N PHE A 10 -10.16 8.71 4.05
CA PHE A 10 -11.40 8.97 3.33
C PHE A 10 -12.52 7.99 3.73
N ALA A 11 -12.22 6.69 3.81
CA ALA A 11 -13.17 5.67 4.23
C ALA A 11 -13.72 5.93 5.65
N ALA A 12 -12.84 6.28 6.60
CA ALA A 12 -13.24 6.65 7.96
C ALA A 12 -14.24 7.82 7.97
N ARG A 13 -13.99 8.85 7.13
CA ARG A 13 -14.87 10.02 7.01
C ARG A 13 -16.22 9.69 6.39
N CYS A 14 -16.28 8.80 5.40
CA CYS A 14 -17.53 8.34 4.82
C CYS A 14 -18.42 7.66 5.87
N VAL A 15 -17.88 6.76 6.69
CA VAL A 15 -18.64 6.08 7.75
C VAL A 15 -19.08 7.06 8.84
N CYS A 16 -18.18 7.95 9.28
CA CYS A 16 -18.51 8.97 10.27
C CYS A 16 -19.63 9.92 9.78
N SER A 17 -19.69 10.21 8.47
CA SER A 17 -20.71 11.10 7.89
C SER A 17 -22.15 10.60 8.03
N THR A 18 -22.35 9.31 8.32
CA THR A 18 -23.67 8.72 8.54
C THR A 18 -24.06 8.67 10.01
N LEU A 19 -23.37 9.41 10.88
CA LEU A 19 -23.52 9.38 12.35
C LEU A 19 -23.25 7.98 12.96
N SER A 20 -22.43 7.17 12.29
CA SER A 20 -21.93 5.91 12.85
C SER A 20 -20.93 6.18 13.99
N ASP A 21 -20.72 5.18 14.84
CA ASP A 21 -19.80 5.31 15.96
C ASP A 21 -18.32 5.30 15.51
N LEU A 22 -17.44 5.68 16.44
CA LEU A 22 -16.01 5.76 16.19
C LEU A 22 -15.37 4.39 15.93
N HIS A 23 -15.85 3.32 16.58
CA HIS A 23 -15.30 1.98 16.35
C HIS A 23 -15.59 1.52 14.92
N SER A 24 -16.83 1.69 14.46
CA SER A 24 -17.21 1.40 13.08
C SER A 24 -16.38 2.19 12.05
N SER A 25 -16.14 3.47 12.30
CA SER A 25 -15.32 4.33 11.42
C SER A 25 -13.86 3.87 11.36
N ILE A 26 -13.28 3.49 12.51
CA ILE A 26 -11.89 3.00 12.60
C ILE A 26 -11.78 1.61 11.97
N THR A 27 -12.75 0.71 12.18
CA THR A 27 -12.77 -0.62 11.56
C THR A 27 -12.77 -0.51 10.03
N ALA A 28 -13.56 0.40 9.45
CA ALA A 28 -13.56 0.65 8.02
C ALA A 28 -12.20 1.19 7.52
N ALA A 29 -11.57 2.09 8.28
CA ALA A 29 -10.24 2.60 7.97
C ALA A 29 -9.19 1.49 7.96
N ILE A 30 -9.21 0.59 8.97
CA ILE A 30 -8.29 -0.56 9.08
C ILE A 30 -8.47 -1.49 7.90
N GLY A 31 -9.71 -1.86 7.54
CA GLY A 31 -9.96 -2.71 6.37
C GLY A 31 -9.47 -2.09 5.06
N THR A 32 -9.58 -0.76 4.94
CA THR A 32 -9.05 -0.04 3.78
C THR A 32 -7.52 0.00 3.78
N LEU A 33 -6.90 0.14 4.95
CA LEU A 33 -5.44 0.17 5.13
C LEU A 33 -4.80 -1.19 4.86
N GLU A 34 -5.45 -2.29 5.22
CA GLU A 34 -4.95 -3.65 4.94
C GLU A 34 -4.74 -3.89 3.44
N GLY A 35 -5.54 -3.25 2.58
CA GLY A 35 -5.48 -3.42 1.14
C GLY A 35 -4.06 -3.28 0.56
N PRO A 36 -3.68 -4.14 -0.40
CA PRO A 36 -2.30 -4.25 -0.88
C PRO A 36 -1.76 -3.05 -1.66
N LEU A 37 -2.66 -2.14 -2.07
CA LEU A 37 -2.32 -0.89 -2.76
C LEU A 37 -2.30 0.31 -1.80
N HIS A 38 -2.54 0.07 -0.51
CA HIS A 38 -2.48 1.09 0.55
C HIS A 38 -1.46 0.65 1.60
N GLY A 39 -1.88 0.26 2.80
CA GLY A 39 -0.96 -0.12 3.90
C GLY A 39 -0.24 -1.44 3.68
N GLY A 40 -0.82 -2.40 2.95
CA GLY A 40 -0.17 -3.69 2.63
C GLY A 40 0.99 -3.58 1.62
N ALA A 41 1.28 -2.39 1.10
CA ALA A 41 2.39 -2.18 0.17
C ALA A 41 3.77 -2.42 0.81
N ASN A 42 3.92 -2.22 2.12
CA ASN A 42 5.19 -2.38 2.83
C ASN A 42 5.63 -3.86 2.93
N GLU A 43 4.72 -4.77 3.27
CA GLU A 43 4.97 -6.21 3.35
C GLU A 43 5.37 -6.75 1.97
N ARG A 44 4.68 -6.28 0.92
CA ARG A 44 5.02 -6.66 -0.45
C ARG A 44 6.35 -6.09 -0.93
N ALA A 45 6.70 -4.87 -0.51
CA ALA A 45 8.02 -4.30 -0.79
C ALA A 45 9.12 -5.14 -0.10
N LEU A 46 8.90 -5.58 1.14
CA LEU A 46 9.83 -6.49 1.82
C LEU A 46 9.94 -7.85 1.10
N ALA A 47 8.82 -8.46 0.73
CA ALA A 47 8.80 -9.72 0.00
C ALA A 47 9.55 -9.61 -1.35
N LEU A 48 9.38 -8.47 -2.04
CA LEU A 48 10.10 -8.14 -3.26
C LEU A 48 11.61 -8.04 -3.01
N LEU A 49 12.05 -7.30 -1.99
CA LEU A 49 13.46 -7.20 -1.62
C LEU A 49 14.08 -8.57 -1.28
N LEU A 50 13.35 -9.42 -0.55
CA LEU A 50 13.78 -10.78 -0.25
C LEU A 50 13.90 -11.63 -1.52
N SER A 51 13.03 -11.44 -2.52
CA SER A 51 13.09 -12.16 -3.79
C SER A 51 14.31 -11.78 -4.65
N VAL A 52 14.81 -10.55 -4.50
CA VAL A 52 16.02 -10.06 -5.20
C VAL A 52 17.27 -10.75 -4.66
N GLY A 53 17.32 -11.09 -3.37
CA GLY A 53 18.34 -11.94 -2.75
C GLY A 53 19.70 -11.29 -2.52
N SER A 54 20.28 -10.60 -3.52
CA SER A 54 21.55 -9.89 -3.39
C SER A 54 21.62 -8.64 -4.26
N VAL A 55 22.51 -7.71 -3.91
CA VAL A 55 22.66 -6.41 -4.59
C VAL A 55 23.10 -6.59 -6.04
N GLU A 56 23.94 -7.58 -6.32
CA GLU A 56 24.48 -7.86 -7.66
C GLU A 56 23.38 -8.26 -8.65
N ARG A 57 22.26 -8.83 -8.16
CA ARG A 57 21.14 -9.24 -9.00
C ARG A 57 20.11 -8.14 -9.24
N ALA A 58 20.15 -7.05 -8.47
CA ALA A 58 19.11 -6.03 -8.45
C ALA A 58 18.81 -5.43 -9.83
N ASP A 59 19.85 -5.11 -10.59
CA ASP A 59 19.72 -4.47 -11.90
C ASP A 59 19.02 -5.39 -12.92
N SER A 60 19.52 -6.63 -13.05
CA SER A 60 18.91 -7.64 -13.91
C SER A 60 17.47 -7.98 -13.52
N TRP A 61 17.17 -8.01 -12.21
CA TRP A 61 15.83 -8.27 -11.70
C TRP A 61 14.87 -7.13 -12.06
N ALA A 62 15.30 -5.87 -11.89
CA ALA A 62 14.49 -4.70 -12.22
C ALA A 62 14.15 -4.66 -13.71
N HIS A 63 15.14 -4.92 -14.58
CA HIS A 63 14.91 -5.01 -16.03
C HIS A 63 13.91 -6.10 -16.41
N GLN A 64 13.95 -7.27 -15.77
CA GLN A 64 12.97 -8.34 -16.02
C GLN A 64 11.55 -7.95 -15.61
N MET A 65 11.38 -7.29 -14.46
CA MET A 65 10.05 -6.85 -14.00
C MET A 65 9.44 -5.80 -14.93
N LEU A 66 10.26 -4.84 -15.37
CA LEU A 66 9.84 -3.82 -16.32
C LEU A 66 9.49 -4.43 -17.69
N ALA A 67 10.28 -5.38 -18.18
CA ALA A 67 10.00 -6.10 -19.43
C ALA A 67 8.66 -6.86 -19.37
N LYS A 68 8.31 -7.40 -18.21
CA LYS A 68 7.02 -8.08 -17.95
C LYS A 68 5.86 -7.13 -17.66
N LYS A 69 6.13 -5.82 -17.51
CA LYS A 69 5.14 -4.80 -17.11
C LYS A 69 4.45 -5.10 -15.78
N GLU A 70 5.17 -5.73 -14.86
CA GLU A 70 4.66 -5.98 -13.51
C GLU A 70 4.77 -4.72 -12.65
N LYS A 71 3.86 -4.57 -11.66
CA LYS A 71 3.93 -3.47 -10.71
C LYS A 71 5.07 -3.71 -9.72
N VAL A 72 6.00 -2.76 -9.62
CA VAL A 72 7.09 -2.80 -8.64
C VAL A 72 6.60 -2.20 -7.33
N MET A 73 6.22 -3.06 -6.38
CA MET A 73 5.72 -2.64 -5.07
C MET A 73 6.79 -1.84 -4.31
N GLY A 74 6.39 -0.74 -3.67
CA GLY A 74 7.32 0.22 -3.04
C GLY A 74 7.72 1.39 -3.95
N PHE A 75 7.35 1.34 -5.23
CA PHE A 75 7.54 2.43 -6.19
C PHE A 75 6.20 2.87 -6.79
N GLY A 76 6.13 4.16 -7.15
CA GLY A 76 4.89 4.81 -7.59
C GLY A 76 4.18 5.44 -6.39
N HIS A 77 4.11 6.77 -6.41
CA HIS A 77 3.45 7.53 -5.38
C HIS A 77 2.41 8.43 -6.07
N PRO A 78 1.11 8.24 -5.79
CA PRO A 78 0.07 9.07 -6.39
C PRO A 78 -0.20 10.37 -5.62
N VAL A 79 0.65 10.71 -4.64
CA VAL A 79 0.52 11.92 -3.83
C VAL A 79 0.73 13.16 -4.67
#